data_AF-A0A957DXQ0-F1
#
_entry.id   AF-A0A957DXQ0-F1
#
_cell.length_a   1.000
_cell.length_b   1.000
_cell.length_c   1.000
_cell.angle_alpha   90.00
_cell.angle_beta   90.00
_cell.angle_gamma   90.00
#
_symmetry.space_group_name_H-M   'P 1'
#
loop_
_entity.id
_entity.type
_entity.pdbx_description
1 polymer ?
#
loop_
_entity_poly.entity_id
_entity_poly.type
_entity_poly.pdbx_seq_one_letter_code
_entity_poly.pdbx_strand_id
1 'polypeptide(L)'
;MVIRKRNGRQLREVDVPLCAACLQRLQKQSGEEERLIKIRRLATAVTFLALMILVLLVTAVGMGLWLRLLLALPIAAGAAYLVYRAFQPTIHNAALDSKKAVRDAAQIETFSWRATTFTFTNETFAERFTELNHELLMEN
;
A
#
# COMPACT_ATOMS: atom_id res chain seq x y z
N MET A 1 -11.06 -1.19 -17.82
CA MET A 1 -10.97 -2.22 -16.77
C MET A 1 -9.68 -3.02 -16.98
N VAL A 2 -8.70 -2.89 -16.08
CA VAL A 2 -7.41 -3.58 -16.19
C VAL A 2 -7.38 -4.73 -15.19
N ILE A 3 -7.02 -5.93 -15.66
CA ILE A 3 -6.85 -7.10 -14.79
C ILE A 3 -5.38 -7.19 -14.39
N ARG A 4 -5.07 -6.98 -13.10
CA ARG A 4 -3.73 -7.18 -12.55
C ARG A 4 -3.69 -8.46 -11.71
N LYS A 5 -2.65 -9.28 -11.88
CA LYS A 5 -2.45 -10.49 -11.07
C LYS A 5 -1.50 -10.16 -9.91
N ARG A 6 -1.97 -10.29 -8.65
CA ARG A 6 -1.13 -10.09 -7.45
C ARG A 6 -1.35 -11.24 -6.47
N ASN A 7 -0.27 -11.93 -6.08
CA ASN A 7 -0.30 -13.07 -5.16
C ASN A 7 -1.34 -14.16 -5.53
N GLY A 8 -1.43 -14.52 -6.81
CA GLY A 8 -2.37 -15.53 -7.30
C GLY A 8 -3.83 -15.07 -7.40
N ARG A 9 -4.17 -13.85 -6.97
CA ARG A 9 -5.50 -13.25 -7.11
C ARG A 9 -5.56 -12.35 -8.33
N GLN A 10 -6.64 -12.47 -9.11
CA GLN A 10 -6.97 -11.52 -10.16
C GLN A 10 -7.62 -10.30 -9.51
N LEU A 11 -6.94 -9.16 -9.55
CA LEU A 11 -7.46 -7.87 -9.13
C LEU A 11 -8.05 -7.18 -10.36
N ARG A 12 -9.34 -6.84 -10.29
CA ARG A 12 -10.01 -6.00 -11.27
C ARG A 12 -9.91 -4.55 -10.79
N GLU A 13 -9.13 -3.75 -11.50
CA GLU A 13 -8.99 -2.32 -11.21
C GLU A 13 -10.14 -1.58 -11.90
N VAL A 14 -10.98 -0.93 -11.09
CA VAL A 14 -12.09 -0.09 -11.55
C VAL A 14 -11.63 1.36 -11.42
N ASP A 15 -11.34 1.98 -12.56
CA ASP A 15 -11.08 3.41 -12.62
C ASP A 15 -12.41 4.16 -12.47
N VAL A 16 -12.60 4.82 -11.34
CA VAL A 16 -13.76 5.68 -11.10
C VAL A 16 -13.40 7.10 -11.55
N PRO A 17 -14.14 7.71 -12.48
CA PRO A 17 -13.91 9.08 -12.88
C PRO A 17 -14.18 10.02 -11.71
N LEU A 18 -13.13 10.60 -11.14
CA LEU A 18 -13.22 11.57 -10.06
C LEU A 18 -13.16 12.99 -10.62
N CYS A 19 -13.95 13.90 -10.04
CA CYS A 19 -13.84 15.32 -10.34
C CYS A 19 -12.43 15.84 -9.97
N ALA A 20 -11.89 16.83 -10.68
CA ALA A 20 -10.54 17.35 -10.41
C ALA A 20 -10.35 17.82 -8.95
N ALA A 21 -11.36 18.47 -8.38
CA ALA A 21 -11.37 18.88 -6.97
C ALA A 21 -11.37 17.69 -6.00
N CYS A 22 -12.05 16.60 -6.36
CA CYS A 22 -12.14 15.36 -5.60
C CYS A 22 -10.77 14.65 -5.58
N LEU A 23 -10.14 14.56 -6.75
CA LEU A 23 -8.79 14.02 -6.91
C LEU A 23 -7.77 14.81 -6.08
N GLN A 24 -7.82 16.15 -6.15
CA GLN A 24 -6.92 17.02 -5.41
C GLN A 24 -7.06 16.87 -3.89
N ARG A 25 -8.29 16.69 -3.38
CA ARG A 25 -8.55 16.41 -1.96
C ARG A 25 -8.02 15.05 -1.53
N LEU A 26 -8.15 14.02 -2.39
CA LEU A 26 -7.60 12.68 -2.12
C LEU A 26 -6.07 12.64 -2.18
N GLN A 27 -5.44 13.50 -2.98
CA GLN A 27 -3.99 13.61 -3.06
C GLN A 27 -3.38 14.42 -1.90
N LYS A 28 -4.13 15.37 -1.32
CA LYS A 28 -3.67 16.24 -0.24
C LYS A 28 -3.23 15.42 0.99
N GLN A 29 -1.95 15.44 1.34
CA GLN A 29 -1.44 14.75 2.53
C GLN A 29 -1.74 15.56 3.79
N SER A 30 -2.02 14.90 4.91
CA SER A 30 -2.00 15.59 6.21
C SER A 30 -0.56 15.99 6.55
N GLY A 31 -0.37 17.05 7.35
CA GLY A 31 0.98 17.45 7.78
C GLY A 31 1.69 16.33 8.56
N GLU A 32 0.93 15.51 9.28
CA GLU A 32 1.45 14.36 10.01
C GLU A 32 1.78 13.18 9.09
N GLU A 33 0.99 12.92 8.05
CA GLU A 33 1.28 11.97 6.97
C GLU A 33 2.60 12.33 6.28
N GLU A 34 2.80 13.61 5.93
CA GLU A 34 4.03 14.07 5.29
C GLU A 34 5.26 13.92 6.22
N ARG A 35 5.11 14.29 7.50
CA ARG A 35 6.17 14.14 8.50
C ARG A 35 6.57 12.68 8.66
N LEU A 36 5.60 11.76 8.79
CA LEU A 36 5.86 10.34 8.92
C LEU A 36 6.46 9.72 7.65
N ILE A 37 6.09 10.21 6.47
CA ILE A 37 6.74 9.79 5.21
C ILE A 37 8.21 10.20 5.20
N LYS A 38 8.53 11.43 5.62
CA LYS A 38 9.93 11.91 5.73
C LYS A 38 10.71 11.08 6.76
N ILE A 39 10.15 10.86 7.95
CA ILE A 39 10.77 10.03 8.99
C ILE A 39 10.99 8.61 8.48
N ARG A 40 9.99 7.98 7.85
CA ARG A 40 10.14 6.64 7.26
C ARG A 40 11.28 6.60 6.25
N ARG A 41 11.35 7.56 5.32
CA ARG A 41 12.44 7.61 4.32
C ARG A 41 13.81 7.70 4.99
N LEU A 42 13.94 8.57 5.98
CA LEU A 42 15.19 8.76 6.71
C LEU A 42 15.56 7.51 7.52
N ALA A 43 14.61 6.95 8.27
CA ALA A 43 14.81 5.72 9.03
C ALA A 43 15.21 4.55 8.14
N THR A 44 14.50 4.32 7.02
CA THR A 44 14.83 3.27 6.06
C THR A 44 16.23 3.44 5.48
N ALA A 45 16.62 4.67 5.09
CA ALA A 45 17.94 4.96 4.54
C ALA A 45 19.06 4.74 5.58
N VAL A 46 18.86 5.25 6.80
CA VAL A 46 19.83 5.10 7.92
C VAL A 46 19.99 3.63 8.28
N THR A 47 18.90 2.86 8.41
CA THR A 47 18.96 1.43 8.71
C THR A 47 19.70 0.65 7.63
N PHE A 48 19.43 0.95 6.36
CA PHE A 48 20.15 0.32 5.25
C PHE A 48 21.66 0.58 5.33
N LEU A 49 22.07 1.84 5.45
CA LEU A 49 23.48 2.22 5.48
C LEU A 49 24.20 1.66 6.71
N ALA A 50 23.58 1.77 7.89
CA ALA A 50 24.17 1.27 9.13
C ALA A 50 24.40 -0.25 9.08
N LEU A 51 23.44 -1.02 8.59
CA LEU A 51 23.58 -2.48 8.48
C LEU A 51 24.53 -2.90 7.36
N MET A 52 24.54 -2.18 6.23
CA MET A 52 25.54 -2.41 5.19
C MET A 52 26.96 -2.29 5.76
N ILE A 53 27.24 -1.17 6.45
CA ILE A 53 28.55 -0.92 7.05
C ILE A 53 28.85 -1.98 8.12
N LEU A 54 27.90 -2.28 9.01
CA LEU A 54 28.09 -3.25 10.07
C LEU A 54 28.43 -4.65 9.53
N VAL A 55 27.70 -5.15 8.52
CA VAL A 55 27.98 -6.47 7.94
C VAL A 55 29.33 -6.48 7.23
N LEU A 56 29.69 -5.42 6.52
CA LEU A 56 31.00 -5.31 5.88
C LEU A 56 32.16 -5.28 6.89
N LEU A 57 31.96 -4.68 8.07
CA LEU A 57 32.96 -4.62 9.14
C LEU A 57 33.10 -5.95 9.89
N VAL A 58 31.99 -6.66 10.15
CA VAL A 58 31.98 -7.90 10.95
C VAL A 58 32.41 -9.11 10.12
N THR A 59 32.21 -9.10 8.81
CA THR A 59 32.65 -10.20 7.93
C THR A 59 34.18 -10.28 7.88
N ALA A 60 34.75 -11.49 7.80
CA ALA A 60 36.19 -11.71 7.85
C ALA A 60 36.97 -11.03 6.71
N VAL A 61 38.13 -10.43 7.01
CA VAL A 61 38.99 -9.68 6.05
C VAL A 61 39.54 -10.56 4.93
N GLY A 62 39.72 -11.87 5.19
CA GLY A 62 40.09 -12.85 4.16
C GLY A 62 38.96 -13.21 3.19
N MET A 63 37.74 -12.76 3.43
CA MET A 63 36.60 -12.99 2.55
C MET A 63 36.62 -11.95 1.41
N GLY A 64 36.54 -12.42 0.16
CA GLY A 64 36.51 -11.54 -1.00
C GLY A 64 35.39 -10.49 -0.91
N LEU A 65 35.69 -9.25 -1.30
CA LEU A 65 34.75 -8.12 -1.21
C LEU A 65 33.40 -8.41 -1.88
N TRP A 66 33.41 -9.15 -2.98
CA TRP A 66 32.19 -9.59 -3.67
C TRP A 66 31.27 -10.45 -2.80
N LEU A 67 31.83 -11.41 -2.05
CA LEU A 67 31.05 -12.30 -1.19
C LEU A 67 30.47 -11.55 0.02
N ARG A 68 31.25 -10.59 0.55
CA ARG A 68 30.81 -9.68 1.62
C ARG A 68 29.64 -8.81 1.17
N LEU A 69 29.70 -8.28 -0.06
CA LEU A 69 28.58 -7.53 -0.65
C LEU A 69 27.36 -8.41 -0.89
N LEU A 70 27.53 -9.63 -1.39
CA LEU A 70 26.43 -10.59 -1.57
C LEU A 70 25.70 -10.92 -0.26
N LEU A 71 26.38 -10.83 0.89
CA LEU A 71 25.77 -11.00 2.21
C LEU A 71 25.18 -9.68 2.74
N ALA A 72 25.93 -8.60 2.69
CA ALA A 72 25.53 -7.31 3.26
C ALA A 72 24.25 -6.75 2.60
N LEU A 73 24.17 -6.84 1.27
CA LEU A 73 23.10 -6.24 0.48
C LEU A 73 21.72 -6.82 0.78
N PRO A 74 21.48 -8.15 0.77
CA PRO A 74 20.18 -8.71 1.14
C PRO A 74 19.85 -8.51 2.63
N ILE A 75 20.84 -8.56 3.53
CA ILE A 75 20.60 -8.32 4.97
C ILE A 75 20.12 -6.89 5.21
N ALA A 76 20.85 -5.91 4.68
CA ALA A 76 20.50 -4.50 4.83
C ALA A 76 19.19 -4.15 4.11
N ALA A 77 18.99 -4.67 2.89
CA ALA A 77 17.74 -4.47 2.15
C ALA A 77 16.53 -5.09 2.87
N GLY A 78 16.70 -6.31 3.41
CA GLY A 78 15.67 -6.99 4.18
C GLY A 78 15.26 -6.20 5.43
N ALA A 79 16.23 -5.74 6.22
CA ALA A 79 15.98 -4.93 7.40
C ALA A 79 15.35 -3.57 7.05
N ALA A 80 15.85 -2.88 6.03
CA ALA A 80 15.29 -1.62 5.55
C ALA A 80 13.82 -1.80 5.08
N TYR A 81 13.53 -2.92 4.41
CA TYR A 81 12.18 -3.27 4.00
C TYR A 81 11.25 -3.55 5.19
N LEU A 82 11.75 -4.20 6.25
CA LEU A 82 10.98 -4.40 7.48
C LEU A 82 10.65 -3.08 8.18
N VAL A 83 11.62 -2.16 8.28
CA VAL A 83 11.37 -0.80 8.79
C VAL A 83 10.34 -0.10 7.92
N TYR A 84 10.49 -0.15 6.60
CA TYR A 84 9.52 0.46 5.68
C TYR A 84 8.10 -0.09 5.87
N ARG A 85 7.97 -1.41 6.06
CA ARG A 85 6.70 -2.10 6.35
C ARG A 85 6.12 -1.71 7.70
N ALA A 86 6.95 -1.60 8.75
CA ALA A 86 6.52 -1.25 10.10
C ALA A 86 5.89 0.16 10.18
N PHE A 87 6.32 1.10 9.32
CA PHE A 87 5.75 2.44 9.25
C PHE A 87 4.43 2.54 8.46
N GLN A 88 4.05 1.50 7.69
CA GLN A 88 2.80 1.51 6.91
C GLN A 88 1.54 1.71 7.77
N PRO A 89 1.30 0.96 8.87
CA PRO A 89 0.12 1.16 9.70
C PRO A 89 0.07 2.56 10.31
N THR A 90 1.20 3.09 10.76
CA THR A 90 1.27 4.44 11.37
C THR A 90 0.93 5.54 10.36
N ILE A 91 1.48 5.45 9.14
CA ILE A 91 1.15 6.41 8.07
C ILE A 91 -0.32 6.30 7.67
N HIS A 92 -0.88 5.09 7.65
CA HIS A 92 -2.30 4.89 7.37
C HIS A 92 -3.19 5.54 8.42
N ASN A 93 -2.86 5.38 9.71
CA ASN A 93 -3.60 5.99 10.81
C ASN A 93 -3.48 7.52 10.85
N ALA A 94 -2.37 8.08 10.36
CA ALA A 94 -2.17 9.53 10.26
C ALA A 94 -2.81 10.17 9.01
N ALA A 95 -3.36 9.37 8.09
CA ALA A 95 -4.06 9.89 6.92
C ALA A 95 -5.31 10.67 7.34
N LEU A 96 -5.71 11.65 6.52
CA LEU A 96 -6.96 12.41 6.72
C LEU A 96 -8.16 11.47 6.83
N ASP A 97 -9.10 11.77 7.73
CA ASP A 97 -10.29 10.95 7.93
C ASP A 97 -11.15 10.87 6.67
N SER A 98 -11.15 11.90 5.82
CA SER A 98 -11.79 11.85 4.50
C SER A 98 -11.15 10.81 3.56
N LYS A 99 -9.83 10.60 3.62
CA LYS A 99 -9.16 9.54 2.85
C LYS A 99 -9.42 8.16 3.42
N LYS A 100 -9.48 8.04 4.76
CA LYS A 100 -9.84 6.79 5.42
C LYS A 100 -11.26 6.40 5.07
N ALA A 101 -12.22 7.32 5.22
CA ALA A 101 -13.61 7.12 4.85
C ALA A 101 -13.78 6.67 3.40
N VAL A 102 -13.04 7.25 2.44
CA VAL A 102 -13.09 6.79 1.04
C VAL A 102 -12.49 5.39 0.86
N ARG A 103 -11.42 5.06 1.58
CA ARG A 103 -10.83 3.71 1.54
C ARG A 103 -11.70 2.65 2.22
N ASP A 104 -12.40 3.04 3.27
CA ASP A 104 -13.24 2.15 4.07
C ASP A 104 -14.68 2.08 3.53
N ALA A 105 -15.07 3.01 2.64
CA ALA A 105 -16.42 3.13 2.09
C ALA A 105 -16.97 1.83 1.49
N ALA A 106 -16.10 1.05 0.85
CA ALA A 106 -16.43 -0.25 0.28
C ALA A 106 -15.28 -1.24 0.49
N GLN A 107 -15.58 -2.36 1.13
CA GLN A 107 -14.64 -3.46 1.31
C GLN A 107 -15.14 -4.68 0.54
N ILE A 108 -14.24 -5.40 -0.13
CA ILE A 108 -14.58 -6.66 -0.78
C ILE A 108 -14.51 -7.75 0.28
N GLU A 109 -15.66 -8.31 0.65
CA GLU A 109 -15.77 -9.37 1.66
C GLU A 109 -15.46 -10.73 1.06
N THR A 110 -16.10 -11.04 -0.06
CA THR A 110 -15.86 -12.26 -0.81
C THR A 110 -15.75 -11.99 -2.30
N PHE A 111 -14.86 -12.73 -2.95
CA PHE A 111 -14.64 -12.66 -4.38
C PHE A 111 -14.62 -14.06 -4.96
N SER A 112 -15.54 -14.33 -5.88
CA SER A 112 -15.56 -15.53 -6.70
C SER A 112 -15.65 -15.15 -8.17
N TRP A 113 -15.38 -16.11 -9.07
CA TRP A 113 -15.52 -15.88 -10.51
C TRP A 113 -16.97 -15.59 -10.95
N ARG A 114 -17.96 -15.95 -10.13
CA ARG A 114 -19.38 -15.74 -10.40
C ARG A 114 -19.96 -14.49 -9.72
N ALA A 115 -19.45 -14.13 -8.54
CA ALA A 115 -20.00 -13.05 -7.74
C ALA A 115 -18.92 -12.40 -6.87
N THR A 116 -19.01 -11.07 -6.72
CA THR A 116 -18.20 -10.29 -5.77
C THR A 116 -19.14 -9.65 -4.76
N THR A 117 -18.91 -9.89 -3.47
CA THR A 117 -19.68 -9.27 -2.40
C THR A 117 -18.92 -8.09 -1.85
N PHE A 118 -19.56 -6.93 -1.87
CA PHE A 118 -19.06 -5.70 -1.28
C PHE A 118 -19.81 -5.43 0.01
N THR A 119 -19.09 -5.15 1.08
CA THR A 119 -19.65 -4.56 2.30
C THR A 119 -19.44 -3.06 2.23
N PHE A 120 -20.52 -2.30 2.36
CA PHE A 120 -20.48 -0.85 2.39
C PHE A 120 -20.66 -0.37 3.81
N THR A 121 -19.92 0.66 4.22
CA THR A 121 -20.11 1.27 5.56
C THR A 121 -21.39 2.10 5.64
N ASN A 122 -21.90 2.58 4.50
CA ASN A 122 -23.08 3.43 4.42
C ASN A 122 -24.15 2.79 3.51
N GLU A 123 -25.33 2.58 4.06
CA GLU A 123 -26.46 1.93 3.38
C GLU A 123 -26.98 2.75 2.19
N THR A 124 -27.05 4.08 2.31
CA THR A 124 -27.42 4.97 1.19
C THR A 124 -26.42 4.87 0.03
N PHE A 125 -25.14 4.64 0.33
CA PHE A 125 -24.13 4.43 -0.69
C PHE A 125 -24.29 3.06 -1.39
N ALA A 126 -24.67 2.02 -0.65
CA ALA A 126 -24.99 0.70 -1.21
C ALA A 126 -26.20 0.76 -2.15
N GLU A 127 -27.25 1.47 -1.76
CA GLU A 127 -28.44 1.69 -2.60
C GLU A 127 -28.08 2.41 -3.90
N ARG A 128 -27.33 3.52 -3.81
CA ARG A 128 -26.85 4.28 -4.97
C ARG A 128 -25.95 3.45 -5.88
N PHE A 129 -25.06 2.65 -5.30
CA PHE A 129 -24.21 1.73 -6.06
C PHE A 129 -25.05 0.69 -6.82
N THR A 130 -26.09 0.15 -6.17
CA THR A 130 -27.00 -0.82 -6.78
C THR A 130 -27.82 -0.19 -7.90
N GLU A 131 -28.35 1.02 -7.69
CA GLU A 131 -29.07 1.80 -8.70
C GLU A 131 -28.20 2.08 -9.93
N LEU A 132 -26.96 2.52 -9.73
CA LEU A 132 -26.02 2.84 -10.81
C LEU A 132 -25.54 1.62 -11.60
N ASN A 133 -25.50 0.46 -10.97
CA ASN A 133 -25.08 -0.78 -11.61
C ASN A 133 -26.26 -1.69 -11.97
N HIS A 134 -27.50 -1.21 -11.84
CA HIS A 134 -28.69 -2.04 -12.01
C HIS A 134 -28.71 -2.78 -13.36
N GLU A 135 -28.33 -2.10 -14.44
CA GLU A 135 -28.23 -2.71 -15.79
C GLU A 135 -27.16 -3.81 -15.87
N LEU A 136 -26.00 -3.58 -15.24
CA LEU A 136 -24.88 -4.53 -15.22
C LEU A 136 -25.08 -5.69 -14.23
N LEU A 137 -25.97 -5.51 -13.24
CA LEU A 137 -26.30 -6.51 -12.22
C LEU A 137 -27.47 -7.41 -12.63
N MET A 138 -28.32 -6.95 -13.56
CA MET A 138 -29.54 -7.64 -13.99
C MET A 138 -29.42 -8.31 -15.37
N GLU A 139 -28.33 -8.07 -16.11
CA GLU A 139 -27.96 -8.88 -17.28
C GLU A 139 -27.46 -10.26 -16.80
N ASN A 140 -28.36 -11.25 -16.85
CA ASN A 140 -28.04 -12.69 -16.77
C ASN A 140 -27.75 -13.26 -18.15
#